data_AF-A0A2J8WJE0-F1
#
_entry.id   AF-A0A2J8WJE0-F1
#
_cell.length_a   1.000
_cell.length_b   1.000
_cell.length_c   1.000
_cell.angle_alpha   90.00
_cell.angle_beta   90.00
_cell.angle_gamma   90.00
#
_symmetry.space_group_name_H-M   'P 1'
#
loop_
_entity.id
_entity.type
_entity.pdbx_description
1 polymer ?
#
loop_
_entity_poly.entity_id
_entity_poly.type
_entity_poly.pdbx_seq_one_letter_code
_entity_poly.pdbx_strand_id
1 'polypeptide(L)'
;MDRYAQDKSVVNKMQQKYWETKQAFIKATGKKEDEHVVASDADLDAKLELFHSIQRTCLDLSKAIVLYQKRICFLSQEENELGKFLRSQGFQDKTRAGKMMQATGKALCFSSQQRLALRNPLCRFHQEVETFRHRAISDTWLTVNRMEQCRTEYRGALLWMKDVSQELDPDLYKQMEKFRKVQTQVRLAKKNFDKLKMDVCQKVDLLGASRCNLLSHMLATYQTTLLHFWEKTSHTMAAIHESFKGYQPYEFTTLKSLQDPMKKLVEKEKKKKITQQESTDAAVQEPSQLISLEEENQRKESTSFKTEDGKSILSALDKSSTHTACSGPIDELLDMKPEEG
;
A
#
# COMPACT_ATOMS: atom_id res chain seq x y z
N MET A 1 37.58 13.72 49.83
CA MET A 1 38.84 13.41 49.11
C MET A 1 38.47 12.79 47.78
N ASP A 2 38.23 13.64 46.79
CA ASP A 2 38.13 13.25 45.39
C ASP A 2 39.52 12.98 44.84
N ARG A 3 39.77 11.74 44.42
CA ARG A 3 40.91 11.38 43.56
C ARG A 3 40.74 9.98 42.93
N TYR A 4 39.68 9.80 42.14
CA TYR A 4 39.59 8.70 41.16
C TYR A 4 39.04 9.22 39.83
N ALA A 5 39.63 10.32 39.36
CA ALA A 5 39.45 10.77 37.99
C ALA A 5 40.61 10.24 37.13
N GLN A 6 40.24 9.36 36.21
CA GLN A 6 40.64 9.51 34.81
C GLN A 6 42.05 9.04 34.42
N ASP A 7 42.24 7.72 34.42
CA ASP A 7 43.12 7.11 33.42
C ASP A 7 42.50 5.85 32.83
N LYS A 8 41.55 6.04 31.90
CA LYS A 8 41.14 4.98 30.97
C LYS A 8 42.30 4.74 30.03
N SER A 9 43.25 3.90 30.45
CA SER A 9 44.44 3.51 29.67
C SER A 9 44.09 3.32 28.19
N VAL A 10 44.83 3.98 27.31
CA VAL A 10 44.68 3.90 25.85
C VAL A 10 44.64 2.44 25.39
N VAL A 11 45.39 1.57 26.06
CA VAL A 11 45.44 0.12 25.82
C VAL A 11 44.08 -0.54 26.08
N ASN A 12 43.37 -0.17 27.15
CA ASN A 12 42.06 -0.73 27.46
C ASN A 12 41.01 -0.32 26.40
N LYS A 13 41.02 0.94 25.96
CA LYS A 13 40.15 1.42 24.87
C LYS A 13 40.46 0.72 23.54
N MET A 14 41.74 0.47 23.25
CA MET A 14 42.15 -0.28 22.06
C MET A 14 41.67 -1.73 22.12
N GLN A 15 41.79 -2.40 23.26
CA GLN A 15 41.29 -3.75 23.48
C GLN A 15 39.76 -3.80 23.32
N GLN A 16 39.03 -2.87 23.93
CA GLN A 16 37.59 -2.76 23.78
C GLN A 16 37.19 -2.66 22.29
N LYS A 17 37.78 -1.71 21.54
CA LYS A 17 37.53 -1.56 20.10
C LYS A 17 37.89 -2.79 19.29
N TYR A 18 38.98 -3.48 19.64
CA TYR A 18 39.37 -4.73 18.99
C TYR A 18 38.27 -5.79 19.12
N TRP A 19 37.73 -5.99 20.33
CA TRP A 19 36.69 -7.00 20.58
C TRP A 19 35.34 -6.62 19.96
N GLU A 20 34.98 -5.34 19.98
CA GLU A 20 33.83 -4.81 19.24
C GLU A 20 33.95 -5.09 17.74
N THR A 21 35.11 -4.79 17.16
CA THR A 21 35.38 -5.02 15.72
C THR A 21 35.38 -6.52 15.40
N LYS A 22 35.96 -7.35 16.27
CA LYS A 22 35.97 -8.81 16.13
C LYS A 22 34.56 -9.38 16.16
N GLN A 23 33.71 -8.89 17.07
CA GLN A 23 32.30 -9.29 17.13
C GLN A 23 31.54 -8.87 15.87
N ALA A 24 31.73 -7.63 15.40
CA ALA A 24 31.12 -7.16 14.15
C ALA A 24 31.54 -8.03 12.96
N PHE A 25 32.81 -8.43 12.89
CA PHE A 25 33.33 -9.33 11.85
C PHE A 25 32.73 -10.75 11.95
N ILE A 26 32.58 -11.30 13.15
CA ILE A 26 31.93 -12.61 13.37
C ILE A 26 30.49 -12.58 12.84
N LYS A 27 29.72 -11.55 13.20
CA LYS A 27 28.35 -11.34 12.72
C LYS A 27 28.29 -11.22 11.20
N ALA A 28 29.17 -10.41 10.61
CA ALA A 28 29.21 -10.18 9.16
C ALA A 28 29.65 -11.40 8.35
N THR A 29 30.52 -12.26 8.91
CA THR A 29 31.00 -13.48 8.24
C THR A 29 30.14 -14.72 8.51
N GLY A 30 29.09 -14.60 9.32
CA GLY A 30 28.21 -15.73 9.67
C GLY A 30 28.91 -16.82 10.48
N LYS A 31 30.00 -16.48 11.20
CA LYS A 31 30.69 -17.43 12.08
C LYS A 31 29.79 -17.77 13.27
N LYS A 32 29.91 -18.99 13.79
CA LYS A 32 29.11 -19.47 14.92
C LYS A 32 29.36 -18.58 16.16
N GLU A 33 28.27 -18.02 16.69
CA GLU A 33 28.25 -17.25 17.93
C GLU A 33 27.85 -18.15 19.11
N ASP A 34 27.95 -17.62 20.34
CA ASP A 34 27.52 -18.31 21.54
C ASP A 34 25.99 -18.53 21.52
N GLU A 35 25.56 -19.79 21.60
CA GLU A 35 24.16 -20.19 21.42
C GLU A 35 23.25 -19.57 22.49
N HIS A 36 23.72 -19.42 23.74
CA HIS A 36 22.92 -18.83 24.80
C HIS A 36 22.74 -17.32 24.61
N VAL A 37 23.78 -16.65 24.12
CA VAL A 37 23.71 -15.22 23.78
C VAL A 37 22.74 -14.99 22.63
N VAL A 38 22.81 -15.83 21.59
CA VAL A 38 21.86 -15.75 20.46
C VAL A 38 20.43 -16.03 20.93
N ALA A 39 20.20 -17.08 21.71
CA ALA A 39 18.89 -17.40 22.24
C ALA A 39 18.31 -16.27 23.10
N SER A 40 19.15 -15.57 23.87
CA SER A 40 18.70 -14.45 24.73
C SER A 40 18.22 -13.21 23.95
N ASP A 41 18.58 -13.10 22.66
CA ASP A 41 18.18 -12.00 21.79
C ASP A 41 16.90 -12.28 20.99
N ALA A 42 16.34 -13.49 21.05
CA ALA A 42 15.20 -13.90 20.24
C ALA A 42 14.00 -12.93 20.32
N ASP A 43 13.63 -12.48 21.52
CA ASP A 43 12.52 -11.52 21.69
C ASP A 43 12.79 -10.16 21.03
N LEU A 44 14.04 -9.70 21.10
CA LEU A 44 14.47 -8.46 20.48
C LEU A 44 14.50 -8.63 18.95
N ASP A 45 15.01 -9.74 18.45
CA ASP A 45 15.06 -10.02 17.01
C ASP A 45 13.65 -10.09 16.41
N ALA A 46 12.70 -10.75 17.07
CA ALA A 46 11.29 -10.75 16.66
C ALA A 46 10.70 -9.32 16.62
N LYS A 47 11.08 -8.47 17.59
CA LYS A 47 10.71 -7.04 17.58
C LYS A 47 11.31 -6.27 16.42
N LEU A 48 12.56 -6.54 16.07
CA LEU A 48 13.21 -5.93 14.91
C LEU A 48 12.57 -6.39 13.61
N GLU A 49 12.18 -7.65 13.48
CA GLU A 49 11.44 -8.13 12.32
C GLU A 49 10.12 -7.38 12.13
N LEU A 50 9.37 -7.14 13.21
CA LEU A 50 8.17 -6.31 13.18
C LEU A 50 8.47 -4.88 12.68
N PHE A 51 9.54 -4.26 13.19
CA PHE A 51 9.97 -2.94 12.74
C PHE A 51 10.29 -2.90 11.23
N HIS A 52 11.09 -3.86 10.75
CA HIS A 52 11.44 -3.95 9.33
C HIS A 52 10.21 -4.23 8.45
N SER A 53 9.27 -5.05 8.94
CA SER A 53 7.99 -5.30 8.27
C SER A 53 7.17 -4.01 8.14
N ILE A 54 7.08 -3.21 9.20
CA ILE A 54 6.44 -1.88 9.16
C ILE A 54 7.10 -0.98 8.12
N GLN A 55 8.43 -0.86 8.15
CA GLN A 55 9.19 -0.04 7.20
C GLN A 55 8.93 -0.45 5.74
N ARG A 56 9.04 -1.75 5.45
CA ARG A 56 8.87 -2.30 4.10
C ARG A 56 7.44 -2.12 3.59
N THR A 57 6.45 -2.54 4.37
CA THR A 57 5.06 -2.49 3.94
C THR A 57 4.54 -1.05 3.81
N CYS A 58 5.03 -0.10 4.60
CA CYS A 58 4.72 1.32 4.38
C CYS A 58 5.35 1.87 3.09
N LEU A 59 6.58 1.46 2.72
CA LEU A 59 7.18 1.82 1.43
C LEU A 59 6.35 1.29 0.26
N ASP A 60 6.00 0.02 0.32
CA ASP A 60 5.27 -0.66 -0.75
C ASP A 60 3.86 -0.08 -0.90
N LEU A 61 3.20 0.22 0.21
CA LEU A 61 1.92 0.92 0.21
C LEU A 61 2.03 2.31 -0.44
N SER A 62 3.06 3.09 -0.10
CA SER A 62 3.30 4.41 -0.70
C SER A 62 3.43 4.32 -2.23
N LYS A 63 4.26 3.38 -2.72
CA LYS A 63 4.42 3.09 -4.16
C LYS A 63 3.11 2.65 -4.82
N ALA A 64 2.35 1.78 -4.15
CA ALA A 64 1.07 1.28 -4.65
C ALA A 64 0.05 2.41 -4.81
N ILE A 65 -0.02 3.34 -3.85
CA ILE A 65 -0.92 4.50 -3.93
C ILE A 65 -0.56 5.40 -5.12
N VAL A 66 0.73 5.67 -5.36
CA VAL A 66 1.17 6.48 -6.52
C VAL A 66 0.78 5.80 -7.83
N LEU A 67 1.06 4.49 -7.96
CA LEU A 67 0.72 3.74 -9.16
C LEU A 67 -0.79 3.69 -9.39
N TYR A 68 -1.57 3.51 -8.33
CA TYR A 68 -3.02 3.47 -8.40
C TYR A 68 -3.61 4.82 -8.82
N GLN A 69 -3.10 5.94 -8.30
CA GLN A 69 -3.50 7.27 -8.73
C GLN A 69 -3.22 7.50 -10.23
N LYS A 70 -2.06 7.07 -10.73
CA LYS A 70 -1.75 7.14 -12.17
C LYS A 70 -2.75 6.35 -13.01
N ARG A 71 -3.09 5.14 -12.58
CA ARG A 71 -4.08 4.28 -13.25
C ARG A 71 -5.49 4.89 -13.24
N ILE A 72 -5.90 5.50 -12.14
CA ILE A 72 -7.18 6.24 -12.06
C ILE A 72 -7.21 7.36 -13.10
N CYS A 73 -6.16 8.17 -13.19
CA CYS A 73 -6.10 9.26 -14.18
C CYS A 73 -6.26 8.72 -15.60
N PHE A 74 -5.48 7.70 -15.95
CA PHE A 74 -5.48 7.13 -17.29
C PHE A 74 -6.86 6.53 -17.62
N LEU A 75 -7.43 5.71 -16.73
CA LEU A 75 -8.74 5.11 -16.93
C LEU A 75 -9.85 6.16 -17.09
N SER A 76 -9.79 7.24 -16.29
CA SER A 76 -10.73 8.36 -16.44
C SER A 76 -10.56 9.11 -17.75
N GLN A 77 -9.33 9.27 -18.27
CA GLN A 77 -9.11 9.88 -19.58
C GLN A 77 -9.72 9.03 -20.69
N GLU A 78 -9.41 7.72 -20.71
CA GLU A 78 -9.93 6.80 -21.73
C GLU A 78 -11.46 6.70 -21.71
N GLU A 79 -12.07 6.57 -20.52
CA GLU A 79 -13.53 6.54 -20.39
C GLU A 79 -14.17 7.87 -20.83
N ASN A 80 -13.52 8.99 -20.56
CA ASN A 80 -14.01 10.31 -20.99
C ASN A 80 -13.97 10.47 -22.51
N GLU A 81 -12.90 10.01 -23.17
CA GLU A 81 -12.79 10.03 -24.64
C GLU A 81 -13.83 9.09 -25.28
N LEU A 82 -14.04 7.90 -24.71
CA LEU A 82 -15.13 7.02 -25.14
C LEU A 82 -16.50 7.69 -24.98
N GLY A 83 -16.72 8.39 -23.87
CA GLY A 83 -17.95 9.15 -23.63
C GLY A 83 -18.19 10.25 -24.66
N LYS A 84 -17.15 11.02 -25.00
CA LYS A 84 -17.20 12.03 -26.07
C LYS A 84 -17.48 11.41 -27.43
N PHE A 85 -16.82 10.29 -27.75
CA PHE A 85 -17.03 9.56 -29.00
C PHE A 85 -18.48 9.07 -29.14
N LEU A 86 -19.05 8.44 -28.12
CA LEU A 86 -20.44 8.00 -28.17
C LEU A 86 -21.42 9.16 -28.34
N ARG A 87 -21.14 10.32 -27.73
CA ARG A 87 -21.95 11.52 -27.92
C ARG A 87 -21.88 12.04 -29.36
N SER A 88 -20.70 12.04 -29.99
CA SER A 88 -20.53 12.53 -31.37
C SER A 88 -21.18 11.59 -32.39
N GLN A 89 -21.05 10.27 -32.23
CA GLN A 89 -21.73 9.28 -33.07
C GLN A 89 -23.23 9.31 -32.85
N GLY A 90 -23.66 9.37 -31.58
CA GLY A 90 -25.07 9.44 -31.24
C GLY A 90 -25.77 10.72 -31.70
N PHE A 91 -25.03 11.81 -31.94
CA PHE A 91 -25.58 13.03 -32.53
C PHE A 91 -25.87 12.86 -34.04
N GLN A 92 -25.08 12.06 -34.74
CA GLN A 92 -25.27 11.76 -36.16
C GLN A 92 -26.40 10.76 -36.40
N ASP A 93 -26.61 9.83 -35.46
CA ASP A 93 -27.68 8.85 -35.50
C ASP A 93 -29.00 9.39 -34.90
N LYS A 94 -30.02 9.58 -35.74
CA LYS A 94 -31.34 10.08 -35.32
C LYS A 94 -32.24 8.99 -34.71
N THR A 95 -31.81 7.73 -34.73
CA THR A 95 -32.58 6.61 -34.20
C THR A 95 -32.54 6.57 -32.67
N ARG A 96 -33.26 5.59 -32.08
CA ARG A 96 -33.18 5.32 -30.64
C ARG A 96 -31.78 4.87 -30.21
N ALA A 97 -31.01 4.22 -31.09
CA ALA A 97 -29.63 3.85 -30.82
C ALA A 97 -28.76 5.10 -30.64
N GLY A 98 -28.90 6.12 -31.48
CA GLY A 98 -28.20 7.39 -31.30
C GLY A 98 -28.55 8.11 -29.98
N LYS A 99 -29.84 8.11 -29.58
CA LYS A 99 -30.25 8.62 -28.25
C LYS A 99 -29.60 7.83 -27.10
N MET A 100 -29.52 6.51 -27.23
CA MET A 100 -28.85 5.64 -26.25
C MET A 100 -27.35 5.92 -26.18
N MET A 101 -26.69 6.10 -27.33
CA MET A 101 -25.28 6.47 -27.39
C MET A 101 -25.01 7.82 -26.73
N GLN A 102 -25.86 8.84 -26.97
CA GLN A 102 -25.71 10.15 -26.31
C GLN A 102 -25.88 10.07 -24.79
N ALA A 103 -26.91 9.35 -24.32
CA ALA A 103 -27.16 9.16 -22.89
C ALA A 103 -26.00 8.40 -22.22
N THR A 104 -25.59 7.29 -22.82
CA THR A 104 -24.46 6.47 -22.35
C THR A 104 -23.17 7.28 -22.34
N GLY A 105 -22.87 8.01 -23.42
CA GLY A 105 -21.68 8.84 -23.50
C GLY A 105 -21.65 9.96 -22.46
N LYS A 106 -22.80 10.59 -22.16
CA LYS A 106 -22.92 11.55 -21.05
C LYS A 106 -22.64 10.89 -19.70
N ALA A 107 -23.16 9.68 -19.46
CA ALA A 107 -22.90 8.95 -18.22
C ALA A 107 -21.44 8.51 -18.06
N LEU A 108 -20.76 8.10 -19.15
CA LEU A 108 -19.34 7.78 -19.11
C LEU A 108 -18.47 9.01 -18.81
N CYS A 109 -18.76 10.17 -19.43
CA CYS A 109 -18.09 11.42 -19.07
C CYS A 109 -18.34 11.83 -17.60
N PHE A 110 -19.53 11.59 -17.07
CA PHE A 110 -19.84 11.85 -15.67
C PHE A 110 -19.08 10.87 -14.74
N SER A 111 -19.10 9.58 -15.05
CA SER A 111 -18.39 8.53 -14.33
C SER A 111 -16.89 8.79 -14.26
N SER A 112 -16.27 9.21 -15.37
CA SER A 112 -14.85 9.52 -15.42
C SER A 112 -14.46 10.68 -14.49
N GLN A 113 -15.26 11.75 -14.48
CA GLN A 113 -15.10 12.90 -13.58
C GLN A 113 -15.30 12.51 -12.12
N GLN A 114 -16.32 11.72 -11.83
CA GLN A 114 -16.57 11.21 -10.48
C GLN A 114 -15.43 10.32 -9.98
N ARG A 115 -14.83 9.49 -10.83
CA ARG A 115 -13.66 8.68 -10.45
C ARG A 115 -12.45 9.54 -10.13
N LEU A 116 -12.23 10.66 -10.83
CA LEU A 116 -11.12 11.57 -10.52
C LEU A 116 -11.20 12.16 -9.11
N ALA A 117 -12.40 12.27 -8.52
CA ALA A 117 -12.56 12.72 -7.14
C ALA A 117 -11.85 11.79 -6.13
N LEU A 118 -11.61 10.51 -6.46
CA LEU A 118 -10.84 9.57 -5.64
C LEU A 118 -9.38 9.98 -5.46
N ARG A 119 -8.84 10.83 -6.34
CA ARG A 119 -7.46 11.30 -6.25
C ARG A 119 -7.22 12.13 -5.00
N ASN A 120 -8.20 12.92 -4.55
CA ASN A 120 -8.05 13.78 -3.37
C ASN A 120 -7.74 12.98 -2.10
N PRO A 121 -8.56 11.99 -1.68
CA PRO A 121 -8.25 11.18 -0.52
C PRO A 121 -7.00 10.31 -0.71
N LEU A 122 -6.72 9.82 -1.93
CA LEU A 122 -5.50 9.05 -2.21
C LEU A 122 -4.22 9.89 -2.11
N CYS A 123 -4.25 11.14 -2.57
CA CYS A 123 -3.13 12.07 -2.46
C CYS A 123 -2.81 12.35 -0.99
N ARG A 124 -3.84 12.65 -0.18
CA ARG A 124 -3.66 12.80 1.28
C ARG A 124 -3.14 11.53 1.93
N PHE A 125 -3.70 10.37 1.57
CA PHE A 125 -3.24 9.10 2.11
C PHE A 125 -1.75 8.86 1.80
N HIS A 126 -1.31 9.13 0.58
CA HIS A 126 0.10 9.06 0.20
C HIS A 126 0.98 10.00 1.05
N GLN A 127 0.59 11.26 1.19
CA GLN A 127 1.34 12.27 1.98
C GLN A 127 1.50 11.85 3.45
N GLU A 128 0.45 11.31 4.04
CA GLU A 128 0.43 10.83 5.42
C GLU A 128 1.33 9.61 5.61
N VAL A 129 1.29 8.64 4.68
CA VAL A 129 2.20 7.49 4.69
C VAL A 129 3.66 7.92 4.51
N GLU A 130 3.94 8.88 3.62
CA GLU A 130 5.28 9.42 3.42
C GLU A 130 5.79 10.17 4.65
N THR A 131 4.94 10.95 5.30
CA THR A 131 5.31 11.67 6.52
C THR A 131 5.58 10.69 7.67
N PHE A 132 4.74 9.66 7.83
CA PHE A 132 4.96 8.58 8.79
C PHE A 132 6.30 7.88 8.55
N ARG A 133 6.63 7.57 7.29
CA ARG A 133 7.92 6.98 6.90
C ARG A 133 9.09 7.89 7.25
N HIS A 134 9.06 9.14 6.77
CA HIS A 134 10.20 10.04 6.90
C HIS A 134 10.42 10.53 8.33
N ARG A 135 9.38 10.57 9.16
CA ARG A 135 9.47 11.03 10.55
C ARG A 135 9.51 9.87 11.55
N ALA A 136 8.42 9.13 11.68
CA ALA A 136 8.26 8.14 12.75
C ALA A 136 9.16 6.90 12.53
N ILE A 137 9.20 6.38 11.31
CA ILE A 137 10.04 5.21 10.99
C ILE A 137 11.53 5.60 11.06
N SER A 138 11.92 6.75 10.51
CA SER A 138 13.30 7.25 10.58
C SER A 138 13.78 7.48 12.03
N ASP A 139 12.97 8.06 12.91
CA ASP A 139 13.33 8.24 14.32
C ASP A 139 13.52 6.90 15.05
N THR A 140 12.62 5.95 14.80
CA THR A 140 12.72 4.60 15.36
C THR A 140 13.98 3.90 14.84
N TRP A 141 14.28 4.04 13.54
CA TRP A 141 15.48 3.49 12.91
C TRP A 141 16.78 3.98 13.57
N LEU A 142 16.87 5.28 13.89
CA LEU A 142 18.04 5.83 14.60
C LEU A 142 18.23 5.17 15.97
N THR A 143 17.14 4.88 16.67
CA THR A 143 17.18 4.22 17.98
C THR A 143 17.57 2.75 17.85
N VAL A 144 17.00 2.06 16.86
CA VAL A 144 17.37 0.67 16.49
C VAL A 144 18.86 0.57 16.17
N ASN A 145 19.43 1.49 15.38
CA ASN A 145 20.86 1.46 15.07
C ASN A 145 21.76 1.65 16.30
N ARG A 146 21.39 2.57 17.20
CA ARG A 146 22.13 2.76 18.46
C ARG A 146 22.05 1.51 19.32
N MET A 147 20.89 0.88 19.39
CA MET A 147 20.68 -0.38 20.10
C MET A 147 21.54 -1.50 19.49
N GLU A 148 21.56 -1.65 18.16
CA GLU A 148 22.40 -2.63 17.44
C GLU A 148 23.90 -2.44 17.69
N GLN A 149 24.33 -1.19 17.79
CA GLN A 149 25.69 -0.87 18.19
C GLN A 149 25.96 -1.34 19.62
N CYS A 150 25.12 -0.97 20.59
CA CYS A 150 25.28 -1.42 21.98
C CYS A 150 25.17 -2.95 22.15
N ARG A 151 24.37 -3.63 21.31
CA ARG A 151 24.32 -5.09 21.23
C ARG A 151 25.67 -5.67 20.82
N THR A 152 26.27 -5.11 19.79
CA THR A 152 27.60 -5.51 19.29
C THR A 152 28.68 -5.24 20.34
N GLU A 153 28.62 -4.10 21.03
CA GLU A 153 29.53 -3.74 22.12
C GLU A 153 29.42 -4.72 23.30
N TYR A 154 28.19 -5.05 23.71
CA TYR A 154 27.95 -6.02 24.78
C TYR A 154 28.45 -7.42 24.41
N ARG A 155 28.13 -7.92 23.22
CA ARG A 155 28.60 -9.23 22.75
C ARG A 155 30.13 -9.27 22.59
N GLY A 156 30.75 -8.18 22.12
CA GLY A 156 32.21 -8.03 22.08
C GLY A 156 32.85 -8.09 23.47
N ALA A 157 32.25 -7.42 24.46
CA ALA A 157 32.70 -7.49 25.84
C ALA A 157 32.54 -8.90 26.45
N LEU A 158 31.48 -9.63 26.11
CA LEU A 158 31.31 -11.04 26.52
C LEU A 158 32.37 -11.95 25.92
N LEU A 159 32.68 -11.79 24.63
CA LEU A 159 33.79 -12.51 23.98
C LEU A 159 35.12 -12.23 24.67
N TRP A 160 35.38 -10.96 25.00
CA TRP A 160 36.59 -10.58 25.73
C TRP A 160 36.64 -11.23 27.12
N MET A 161 35.51 -11.24 27.83
CA MET A 161 35.43 -11.87 29.16
C MET A 161 35.67 -13.38 29.08
N LYS A 162 35.14 -14.05 28.05
CA LYS A 162 35.35 -15.47 27.79
C LYS A 162 36.84 -15.77 27.56
N ASP A 163 37.48 -15.02 26.68
CA ASP A 163 38.92 -15.12 26.37
C ASP A 163 39.79 -14.97 27.63
N VAL A 164 39.57 -13.91 28.41
CA VAL A 164 40.33 -13.67 29.66
C VAL A 164 40.02 -14.71 30.74
N SER A 165 38.82 -15.30 30.76
CA SER A 165 38.46 -16.33 31.74
C SER A 165 39.10 -17.69 31.46
N GLN A 166 39.36 -18.01 30.19
CA GLN A 166 39.97 -19.28 29.79
C GLN A 166 41.46 -19.35 30.16
N GLU A 167 42.13 -18.20 30.22
CA GLU A 167 43.56 -18.07 30.55
C GLU A 167 43.79 -17.63 32.01
N LEU A 168 42.77 -17.70 32.86
CA LEU A 168 42.80 -17.14 34.21
C LEU A 168 43.45 -18.08 35.23
N ASP A 169 44.58 -17.67 35.78
CA ASP A 169 45.22 -18.24 36.97
C ASP A 169 44.87 -17.36 38.20
N PRO A 170 44.09 -17.89 39.17
CA PRO A 170 43.71 -17.17 40.38
C PRO A 170 44.88 -16.71 41.25
N ASP A 171 46.03 -17.39 41.17
CA ASP A 171 47.22 -17.09 41.97
C ASP A 171 48.03 -15.92 41.37
N LEU A 172 47.76 -15.55 40.12
CA LEU A 172 48.35 -14.38 39.47
C LEU A 172 47.47 -13.14 39.65
N TYR A 173 47.80 -12.32 40.65
CA TYR A 173 47.11 -11.05 40.96
C TYR A 173 46.84 -10.15 39.74
N LYS A 174 47.79 -10.07 38.79
CA LYS A 174 47.65 -9.25 37.57
C LYS A 174 46.54 -9.74 36.63
N GLN A 175 46.34 -11.05 36.53
CA GLN A 175 45.29 -11.61 35.67
C GLN A 175 43.91 -11.43 36.30
N MET A 176 43.79 -11.59 37.62
CA MET A 176 42.57 -11.28 38.37
C MET A 176 42.17 -9.81 38.24
N GLU A 177 43.13 -8.88 38.27
CA GLU A 177 42.85 -7.46 38.05
C GLU A 177 42.39 -7.15 36.62
N LYS A 178 42.97 -7.81 35.60
CA LYS A 178 42.50 -7.73 34.21
C LYS A 178 41.07 -8.26 34.09
N PHE A 179 40.76 -9.40 34.70
CA PHE A 179 39.43 -10.00 34.69
C PHE A 179 38.37 -9.08 35.32
N ARG A 180 38.65 -8.48 36.49
CA ARG A 180 37.75 -7.51 37.14
C ARG A 180 37.48 -6.29 36.25
N LYS A 181 38.48 -5.81 35.53
CA LYS A 181 38.32 -4.68 34.57
C LYS A 181 37.39 -5.06 33.42
N VAL A 182 37.58 -6.24 32.81
CA VAL A 182 36.70 -6.71 31.73
C VAL A 182 35.28 -6.96 32.24
N GLN A 183 35.13 -7.57 33.43
CA GLN A 183 33.82 -7.78 34.06
C GLN A 183 33.07 -6.45 34.29
N THR A 184 33.79 -5.39 34.66
CA THR A 184 33.20 -4.04 34.80
C THR A 184 32.72 -3.49 33.46
N GLN A 185 33.48 -3.71 32.36
CA GLN A 185 33.06 -3.32 31.02
C GLN A 185 31.81 -4.09 30.56
N VAL A 186 31.75 -5.41 30.81
CA VAL A 186 30.57 -6.23 30.49
C VAL A 186 29.33 -5.70 31.21
N ARG A 187 29.43 -5.38 32.51
CA ARG A 187 28.29 -4.82 33.27
C ARG A 187 27.83 -3.47 32.70
N LEU A 188 28.78 -2.61 32.32
CA LEU A 188 28.47 -1.31 31.73
C LEU A 188 27.80 -1.44 30.35
N ALA A 189 28.38 -2.25 29.46
CA ALA A 189 27.83 -2.50 28.13
C ALA A 189 26.44 -3.14 28.21
N LYS A 190 26.25 -4.12 29.11
CA LYS A 190 24.94 -4.74 29.36
C LYS A 190 23.90 -3.71 29.79
N LYS A 191 24.23 -2.85 30.76
CA LYS A 191 23.31 -1.79 31.23
C LYS A 191 22.87 -0.87 30.08
N ASN A 192 23.78 -0.50 29.20
CA ASN A 192 23.47 0.36 28.04
C ASN A 192 22.60 -0.38 27.01
N PHE A 193 22.93 -1.64 26.73
CA PHE A 193 22.17 -2.50 25.84
C PHE A 193 20.74 -2.75 26.35
N ASP A 194 20.57 -3.14 27.61
CA ASP A 194 19.26 -3.40 28.22
C ASP A 194 18.36 -2.15 28.18
N LYS A 195 18.92 -0.98 28.44
CA LYS A 195 18.21 0.29 28.32
C LYS A 195 17.70 0.52 26.89
N LEU A 196 18.60 0.44 25.90
CA LEU A 196 18.23 0.66 24.49
C LEU A 196 17.32 -0.43 23.93
N LYS A 197 17.43 -1.67 24.42
CA LYS A 197 16.50 -2.77 24.12
C LYS A 197 15.08 -2.40 24.53
N MET A 198 14.89 -1.88 25.76
CA MET A 198 13.60 -1.40 26.21
C MET A 198 13.08 -0.22 25.36
N ASP A 199 13.94 0.76 25.09
CA ASP A 199 13.58 1.93 24.27
C ASP A 199 13.11 1.51 22.86
N VAL A 200 13.81 0.57 22.22
CA VAL A 200 13.42 0.02 20.91
C VAL A 200 12.08 -0.70 20.99
N CYS A 201 11.87 -1.59 21.97
CA CYS A 201 10.60 -2.32 22.10
C CYS A 201 9.41 -1.35 22.18
N GLN A 202 9.50 -0.35 23.08
CA GLN A 202 8.45 0.65 23.29
C GLN A 202 8.23 1.50 22.04
N LYS A 203 9.29 1.96 21.37
CA LYS A 203 9.16 2.73 20.12
C LYS A 203 8.49 1.92 19.01
N VAL A 204 8.85 0.65 18.86
CA VAL A 204 8.24 -0.22 17.85
C VAL A 204 6.77 -0.50 18.15
N ASP A 205 6.39 -0.68 19.42
CA ASP A 205 4.97 -0.80 19.82
C ASP A 205 4.19 0.46 19.47
N LEU A 206 4.70 1.63 19.84
CA LEU A 206 4.08 2.90 19.52
C LEU A 206 3.99 3.13 18.01
N LEU A 207 5.02 2.74 17.26
CA LEU A 207 5.05 2.81 15.81
C LEU A 207 3.96 1.92 15.18
N GLY A 208 3.78 0.71 15.71
CA GLY A 208 2.71 -0.21 15.29
C GLY A 208 1.31 0.38 15.54
N ALA A 209 1.07 0.91 16.74
CA ALA A 209 -0.19 1.55 17.08
C ALA A 209 -0.46 2.80 16.22
N SER A 210 0.54 3.67 16.06
CA SER A 210 0.45 4.87 15.23
C SER A 210 0.14 4.53 13.76
N ARG A 211 0.77 3.49 13.22
CA ARG A 211 0.46 2.98 11.88
C ARG A 211 -1.00 2.54 11.77
N CYS A 212 -1.52 1.78 12.73
CA CYS A 212 -2.91 1.32 12.69
C CYS A 212 -3.90 2.49 12.70
N ASN A 213 -3.64 3.51 13.52
CA ASN A 213 -4.47 4.70 13.58
C ASN A 213 -4.46 5.50 12.27
N LEU A 214 -3.26 5.69 11.70
CA LEU A 214 -3.08 6.35 10.40
C LEU A 214 -3.88 5.64 9.31
N LEU A 215 -3.71 4.32 9.19
CA LEU A 215 -4.37 3.52 8.17
C LEU A 215 -5.88 3.52 8.34
N SER A 216 -6.37 3.36 9.57
CA SER A 216 -7.82 3.32 9.85
C SER A 216 -8.52 4.60 9.39
N HIS A 217 -7.92 5.77 9.68
CA HIS A 217 -8.50 7.05 9.29
C HIS A 217 -8.42 7.30 7.77
N MET A 218 -7.25 7.04 7.17
CA MET A 218 -7.04 7.32 5.74
C MET A 218 -7.82 6.36 4.84
N LEU A 219 -7.88 5.07 5.19
CA LEU A 219 -8.65 4.08 4.45
C LEU A 219 -10.15 4.36 4.54
N ALA A 220 -10.67 4.74 5.71
CA ALA A 220 -12.09 5.09 5.85
C ALA A 220 -12.48 6.26 4.94
N THR A 221 -11.64 7.29 4.87
CA THR A 221 -11.89 8.47 4.00
C THR A 221 -11.90 8.08 2.52
N TYR A 222 -10.92 7.26 2.10
CA TYR A 222 -10.86 6.75 0.74
C TYR A 222 -12.06 5.85 0.40
N GLN A 223 -12.40 4.91 1.29
CA GLN A 223 -13.50 3.97 1.13
C GLN A 223 -14.84 4.68 0.97
N THR A 224 -15.15 5.66 1.84
CA THR A 224 -16.39 6.44 1.74
C THR A 224 -16.50 7.15 0.38
N THR A 225 -15.40 7.72 -0.10
CA THR A 225 -15.37 8.36 -1.42
C THR A 225 -15.57 7.35 -2.56
N LEU A 226 -14.98 6.15 -2.42
CA LEU A 226 -15.13 5.06 -3.38
C LEU A 226 -16.57 4.54 -3.46
N LEU A 227 -17.23 4.37 -2.31
CA LEU A 227 -18.63 3.96 -2.25
C LEU A 227 -19.53 5.01 -2.92
N HIS A 228 -19.33 6.29 -2.62
CA HIS A 228 -20.09 7.38 -3.25
C HIS A 228 -19.90 7.42 -4.77
N PHE A 229 -18.69 7.16 -5.25
CA PHE A 229 -18.41 7.03 -6.68
C PHE A 229 -19.24 5.89 -7.31
N TRP A 230 -19.21 4.70 -6.72
CA TRP A 230 -19.96 3.55 -7.23
C TRP A 230 -21.47 3.76 -7.17
N GLU A 231 -21.96 4.34 -6.07
CA GLU A 231 -23.38 4.65 -5.90
C GLU A 231 -23.87 5.58 -7.02
N LYS A 232 -23.21 6.73 -7.21
CA LYS A 232 -23.61 7.71 -8.22
C LYS A 232 -23.55 7.17 -9.65
N THR A 233 -22.50 6.42 -9.97
CA THR A 233 -22.32 5.86 -11.31
C THR A 233 -23.29 4.74 -11.60
N SER A 234 -23.54 3.85 -10.64
CA SER A 234 -24.53 2.78 -10.74
C SER A 234 -25.94 3.33 -10.95
N HIS A 235 -26.37 4.31 -10.14
CA HIS A 235 -27.68 4.95 -10.30
C HIS A 235 -27.85 5.56 -11.70
N THR A 236 -26.82 6.25 -12.19
CA THR A 236 -26.85 6.86 -13.53
C THR A 236 -26.97 5.80 -14.62
N MET A 237 -26.21 4.71 -14.52
CA MET A 237 -26.22 3.63 -15.52
C MET A 237 -27.53 2.84 -15.48
N ALA A 238 -28.08 2.58 -14.28
CA ALA A 238 -29.37 1.91 -14.10
C ALA A 238 -30.53 2.72 -14.71
N ALA A 239 -30.53 4.04 -14.54
CA ALA A 239 -31.53 4.92 -15.16
C ALA A 239 -31.48 4.85 -16.70
N ILE A 240 -30.29 4.75 -17.29
CA ILE A 240 -30.13 4.53 -18.73
C ILE A 240 -30.66 3.16 -19.13
N HIS A 241 -30.25 2.10 -18.42
CA HIS A 241 -30.72 0.74 -18.69
C HIS A 241 -32.26 0.66 -18.73
N GLU A 242 -32.94 1.22 -17.72
CA GLU A 242 -34.40 1.23 -17.68
C GLU A 242 -35.02 2.08 -18.80
N SER A 243 -34.42 3.23 -19.15
CA SER A 243 -34.90 4.10 -20.25
C SER A 243 -34.87 3.42 -21.62
N PHE A 244 -33.94 2.48 -21.82
CA PHE A 244 -33.76 1.77 -23.10
C PHE A 244 -34.22 0.31 -23.06
N LYS A 245 -34.90 -0.10 -21.98
CA LYS A 245 -35.37 -1.47 -21.78
C LYS A 245 -36.49 -1.89 -22.72
N GLY A 246 -36.41 -3.15 -23.16
CA GLY A 246 -37.34 -3.78 -24.09
C GLY A 246 -37.00 -3.52 -25.56
N TYR A 247 -37.81 -4.09 -26.45
CA TYR A 247 -37.51 -4.09 -27.88
C TYR A 247 -37.48 -2.71 -28.50
N GLN A 248 -36.57 -2.59 -29.46
CA GLN A 248 -36.30 -1.36 -30.18
C GLN A 248 -36.69 -1.58 -31.64
N PRO A 249 -37.85 -1.05 -32.06
CA PRO A 249 -38.30 -1.18 -33.44
C PRO A 249 -37.35 -0.41 -34.36
N TYR A 250 -36.75 -1.10 -35.31
CA TYR A 250 -36.00 -0.49 -36.40
C TYR A 250 -36.96 -0.06 -37.51
N GLU A 251 -36.94 1.21 -37.90
CA GLU A 251 -37.82 1.72 -38.95
C GLU A 251 -37.09 1.69 -40.30
N PHE A 252 -37.50 0.78 -41.19
CA PHE A 252 -36.94 0.70 -42.55
C PHE A 252 -37.38 1.92 -43.35
N THR A 253 -36.45 2.83 -43.62
CA THR A 253 -36.68 4.04 -44.43
C THR A 253 -36.59 3.77 -45.93
N THR A 254 -35.84 2.74 -46.34
CA THR A 254 -35.60 2.42 -47.76
C THR A 254 -36.53 1.34 -48.32
N LEU A 255 -36.93 0.36 -47.50
CA LEU A 255 -37.77 -0.78 -47.90
C LEU A 255 -39.17 -0.66 -47.28
N LYS A 256 -40.07 0.04 -47.98
CA LYS A 256 -41.46 0.25 -47.54
C LYS A 256 -42.23 -1.05 -47.32
N SER A 257 -41.89 -2.13 -48.03
CA SER A 257 -42.51 -3.45 -47.86
C SER A 257 -42.28 -4.09 -46.49
N LEU A 258 -41.24 -3.68 -45.77
CA LEU A 258 -40.91 -4.19 -44.43
C LEU A 258 -41.56 -3.38 -43.30
N GLN A 259 -42.19 -2.24 -43.59
CA GLN A 259 -42.84 -1.41 -42.56
C GLN A 259 -44.06 -2.11 -41.94
N ASP A 260 -44.89 -2.79 -42.73
CA ASP A 260 -46.10 -3.47 -42.22
C ASP A 260 -45.82 -4.73 -41.38
N PRO A 261 -44.87 -5.61 -41.76
CA PRO A 261 -44.38 -6.68 -40.89
C PRO A 261 -43.82 -6.15 -39.56
N MET A 262 -43.14 -5.00 -39.58
CA MET A 262 -42.56 -4.38 -38.39
C MET A 262 -43.64 -3.85 -37.44
N LYS A 263 -44.68 -3.17 -37.95
CA LYS A 263 -45.82 -2.71 -37.14
C LYS A 263 -46.48 -3.85 -36.38
N LYS A 264 -46.65 -5.01 -37.02
CA LYS A 264 -47.20 -6.23 -36.39
C LYS A 264 -46.30 -6.78 -35.28
N LEU A 265 -44.98 -6.68 -35.41
CA LEU A 265 -44.04 -7.08 -34.35
C LEU A 265 -44.11 -6.14 -33.14
N VAL A 266 -44.19 -4.82 -33.38
CA VAL A 266 -44.37 -3.81 -32.32
C VAL A 266 -45.66 -4.03 -31.54
N GLU A 267 -46.77 -4.33 -32.23
CA GLU A 267 -48.04 -4.64 -31.57
C GLU A 267 -47.98 -5.93 -30.75
N LYS A 268 -47.30 -6.98 -31.24
CA LYS A 268 -47.12 -8.24 -30.50
C LYS A 268 -46.34 -8.03 -29.20
N GLU A 269 -45.37 -7.13 -29.17
CA GLU A 269 -44.61 -6.84 -27.95
C GLU A 269 -45.30 -5.90 -27.00
N LYS A 270 -46.05 -4.91 -27.51
CA LYS A 270 -46.93 -4.11 -26.65
C LYS A 270 -47.91 -5.02 -25.92
N LYS A 271 -48.50 -6.00 -26.62
CA LYS A 271 -49.36 -7.01 -26.00
C LYS A 271 -48.62 -7.85 -24.94
N LYS A 272 -47.40 -8.31 -25.22
CA LYS A 272 -46.57 -9.04 -24.22
C LYS A 272 -46.24 -8.20 -22.98
N LYS A 273 -45.95 -6.91 -23.13
CA LYS A 273 -45.68 -6.00 -22.01
C LYS A 273 -46.92 -5.78 -21.14
N ILE A 274 -48.10 -5.60 -21.75
CA ILE A 274 -49.37 -5.44 -21.02
C ILE A 274 -49.68 -6.69 -20.19
N THR A 275 -49.53 -7.89 -20.78
CA THR A 275 -49.75 -9.16 -20.06
C THR A 275 -48.76 -9.39 -18.91
N GLN A 276 -47.51 -8.94 -19.04
CA GLN A 276 -46.52 -9.04 -17.95
C GLN A 276 -46.81 -8.03 -16.83
N GLN A 277 -47.27 -6.82 -17.15
CA GLN A 277 -47.54 -5.77 -16.18
C GLN A 277 -48.80 -6.07 -15.33
N GLU A 278 -49.83 -6.66 -15.94
CA GLU A 278 -51.01 -7.17 -15.23
C GLU A 278 -50.68 -8.35 -14.29
N SER A 279 -49.65 -9.15 -14.60
CA SER A 279 -49.21 -10.25 -13.73
C SER A 279 -48.35 -9.81 -12.52
N THR A 280 -47.68 -8.65 -12.62
CA THR A 280 -46.86 -8.10 -11.54
C THR A 280 -47.64 -7.28 -10.50
N ASP A 281 -48.74 -6.64 -10.90
CA ASP A 281 -49.60 -5.89 -9.97
C ASP A 281 -50.39 -6.80 -9.00
N ALA A 282 -50.47 -8.10 -9.28
CA ALA A 282 -51.05 -9.10 -8.38
C ALA A 282 -50.07 -9.61 -7.29
N ALA A 283 -48.79 -9.24 -7.34
CA ALA A 283 -47.73 -9.82 -6.51
C ALA A 283 -47.07 -8.84 -5.52
N VAL A 284 -47.67 -7.68 -5.26
CA VAL A 284 -47.13 -6.71 -4.28
C VAL A 284 -47.72 -6.98 -2.89
N GLN A 285 -47.11 -7.90 -2.14
CA GLN A 285 -47.04 -7.85 -0.67
C GLN A 285 -45.63 -8.29 -0.20
N GLU A 286 -45.00 -7.37 0.53
CA GLU A 286 -43.86 -7.50 1.45
C GLU A 286 -42.40 -7.53 0.92
N PRO A 287 -41.44 -6.93 1.68
CA PRO A 287 -40.33 -6.17 1.14
C PRO A 287 -38.94 -6.82 1.32
N SER A 288 -38.05 -6.45 0.40
CA SER A 288 -36.61 -6.14 0.57
C SER A 288 -35.90 -6.72 1.81
N GLN A 289 -35.21 -7.85 1.66
CA GLN A 289 -34.13 -8.25 2.56
C GLN A 289 -32.79 -8.38 1.82
N LEU A 290 -31.98 -7.36 2.08
CA LEU A 290 -30.53 -7.31 2.23
C LEU A 290 -29.74 -8.61 2.01
N ILE A 291 -28.67 -8.43 1.22
CA ILE A 291 -27.43 -9.19 1.13
C ILE A 291 -27.08 -9.88 2.46
N SER A 292 -27.03 -11.22 2.45
CA SER A 292 -26.30 -12.01 3.44
C SER A 292 -25.05 -12.56 2.76
N LEU A 293 -23.89 -12.03 3.17
CA LEU A 293 -22.57 -12.59 2.89
C LEU A 293 -22.09 -13.18 4.22
N GLU A 294 -21.89 -14.51 4.26
CA GLU A 294 -21.17 -15.35 5.24
C GLU A 294 -21.84 -16.74 5.19
N GLU A 295 -21.20 -17.90 5.05
CA GLU A 295 -19.84 -18.40 5.06
C GLU A 295 -19.88 -19.78 4.36
N GLU A 296 -18.87 -20.17 3.58
CA GLU A 296 -18.51 -21.61 3.55
C GLU A 296 -17.02 -21.80 3.20
N ASN A 297 -16.20 -21.69 4.24
CA ASN A 297 -14.96 -22.44 4.34
C ASN A 297 -15.32 -23.92 4.50
N GLN A 298 -15.09 -24.75 3.48
CA GLN A 298 -14.54 -26.10 3.57
C GLN A 298 -14.74 -26.86 2.25
N ARG A 299 -13.71 -26.92 1.40
CA ARG A 299 -13.37 -28.16 0.68
C ARG A 299 -11.86 -28.28 0.54
N LYS A 300 -11.30 -29.22 1.29
CA LYS A 300 -9.96 -29.77 1.06
C LYS A 300 -9.98 -30.69 -0.18
N GLU A 301 -8.89 -30.55 -0.93
CA GLU A 301 -8.14 -31.61 -1.61
C GLU A 301 -8.86 -32.52 -2.62
N SER A 302 -8.56 -32.32 -3.91
CA SER A 302 -7.58 -33.16 -4.62
C SER A 302 -7.54 -32.78 -6.10
N THR A 303 -6.36 -32.43 -6.61
CA THR A 303 -5.68 -33.16 -7.70
C THR A 303 -4.37 -32.47 -8.06
N SER A 304 -3.29 -33.25 -7.91
CA SER A 304 -1.94 -33.05 -8.44
C SER A 304 -1.95 -32.80 -9.95
N PHE A 305 -1.09 -31.91 -10.47
CA PHE A 305 0.00 -32.26 -11.40
C PHE A 305 0.85 -31.03 -11.81
N LYS A 306 2.12 -31.08 -11.38
CA LYS A 306 3.40 -30.70 -12.01
C LYS A 306 3.70 -29.27 -12.53
N THR A 307 4.85 -28.81 -12.03
CA THR A 307 5.81 -27.78 -12.43
C THR A 307 6.29 -27.85 -13.89
N GLU A 308 6.46 -26.70 -14.55
CA GLU A 308 7.77 -26.19 -15.04
C GLU A 308 7.68 -24.78 -15.67
N ASP A 309 8.76 -24.03 -15.47
CA ASP A 309 9.31 -22.89 -16.22
C ASP A 309 8.54 -21.56 -16.39
N GLY A 310 8.96 -20.59 -15.57
CA GLY A 310 8.87 -19.18 -15.85
C GLY A 310 10.00 -18.71 -16.77
N LYS A 311 9.64 -18.08 -17.88
CA LYS A 311 10.52 -17.14 -18.58
C LYS A 311 9.75 -15.92 -19.05
N SER A 312 10.24 -14.78 -18.56
CA SER A 312 9.87 -13.39 -18.84
C SER A 312 9.47 -13.10 -20.29
N ILE A 313 8.29 -12.49 -20.49
CA ILE A 313 7.93 -11.75 -21.71
C ILE A 313 7.62 -10.32 -21.27
N LEU A 314 8.66 -9.49 -21.22
CA LEU A 314 8.55 -8.03 -21.10
C LEU A 314 9.79 -7.39 -21.72
N SER A 315 9.94 -7.57 -23.04
CA SER A 315 10.94 -6.85 -23.83
C SER A 315 10.57 -6.84 -25.32
N ALA A 316 9.51 -6.12 -25.68
CA ALA A 316 9.26 -5.70 -27.07
C ALA A 316 8.16 -4.64 -27.12
N LEU A 317 8.46 -3.41 -26.70
CA LEU A 317 7.81 -2.22 -27.27
C LEU A 317 8.67 -0.99 -27.00
N ASP A 318 9.80 -0.92 -27.70
CA ASP A 318 10.54 0.33 -27.84
C ASP A 318 11.30 0.28 -29.16
N LYS A 319 10.71 0.89 -30.21
CA LYS A 319 11.37 1.55 -31.35
C LYS A 319 10.37 1.85 -32.48
N SER A 320 10.48 3.07 -33.01
CA SER A 320 9.71 3.72 -34.09
C SER A 320 8.42 4.40 -33.58
N SER A 321 8.20 5.70 -33.66
CA SER A 321 8.60 6.68 -34.68
C SER A 321 8.74 8.09 -34.09
N THR A 322 9.72 8.82 -34.59
CA THR A 322 10.06 10.22 -34.32
C THR A 322 9.32 11.21 -35.23
N HIS A 323 9.18 12.45 -34.73
CA HIS A 323 8.86 13.75 -35.38
C HIS A 323 7.36 14.06 -35.66
N THR A 324 6.76 15.21 -35.32
CA THR A 324 7.29 16.58 -35.09
C THR A 324 6.28 17.50 -34.33
N ALA A 325 6.81 18.33 -33.42
CA ALA A 325 6.42 19.69 -32.96
C ALA A 325 4.95 20.06 -32.58
N CYS A 326 4.72 20.52 -31.33
CA CYS A 326 4.80 21.95 -30.93
C CYS A 326 4.48 22.19 -29.43
N SER A 327 5.31 23.01 -28.76
CA SER A 327 5.07 23.93 -27.60
C SER A 327 4.16 23.49 -26.44
N GLY A 328 4.52 23.44 -25.14
CA GLY A 328 5.29 24.34 -24.26
C GLY A 328 4.54 24.36 -22.89
N PRO A 329 5.19 24.52 -21.72
CA PRO A 329 4.57 24.28 -20.41
C PRO A 329 3.75 25.47 -19.92
N ILE A 330 2.52 25.21 -19.44
CA ILE A 330 1.69 26.19 -18.72
C ILE A 330 1.88 25.93 -17.23
N ASP A 331 2.72 26.74 -16.61
CA ASP A 331 2.84 26.88 -15.16
C ASP A 331 3.06 28.38 -14.91
N GLU A 332 1.96 29.13 -14.79
CA GLU A 332 1.92 30.51 -14.26
C GLU A 332 0.47 31.02 -14.33
N LEU A 333 -0.30 30.86 -13.25
CA LEU A 333 -1.47 31.72 -13.02
C LEU A 333 -1.96 31.68 -11.57
N LEU A 334 -1.18 32.20 -10.62
CA LEU A 334 -1.71 32.72 -9.35
C LEU A 334 -0.71 33.71 -8.74
N ASP A 335 -0.81 34.99 -9.12
CA ASP A 335 -0.52 36.07 -8.16
C ASP A 335 -1.29 37.34 -8.55
N MET A 336 -2.31 37.65 -7.75
CA MET A 336 -3.04 38.91 -7.76
C MET A 336 -2.90 39.50 -6.36
N LYS A 337 -2.30 40.69 -6.26
CA LYS A 337 -2.45 41.62 -5.13
C LYS A 337 -2.18 43.07 -5.60
N PRO A 338 -2.72 44.07 -4.88
CA PRO A 338 -3.67 45.01 -5.46
C PRO A 338 -3.10 46.42 -5.69
N GLU A 339 -3.79 47.19 -6.54
CA GLU A 339 -3.62 48.63 -6.66
C GLU A 339 -4.25 49.36 -5.46
N GLU A 340 -3.54 50.35 -4.92
CA GLU A 340 -4.03 51.71 -4.66
C GLU A 340 -2.87 52.58 -4.12
N GLY A 341 -2.75 53.81 -4.63
CA GLY A 341 -2.03 54.93 -3.99
C GLY A 341 -0.75 55.38 -4.65
#